data_AF-A0A5B7JAJ5-F1
#
_entry.id   AF-A0A5B7JAJ5-F1
#
_cell.length_a   1.000
_cell.length_b   1.000
_cell.length_c   1.000
_cell.angle_alpha   90.00
_cell.angle_beta   90.00
_cell.angle_gamma   90.00
#
_symmetry.space_group_name_H-M   'P 1'
#
loop_
_entity.id
_entity.type
_entity.pdbx_description
1 polymer ?
#
loop_
_entity_poly.entity_id
_entity_poly.type
_entity_poly.pdbx_seq_one_letter_code
_entity_poly.pdbx_strand_id
1 'polypeptide(L)'
;MPSFVLFVCFSLSLPCQLTILSYVKYSFLDTGALHGHPCGRQFSSRSPDLLLGLIRLDNKAPMLDEKTLQQVASELNLSETAYVAPLAEGKASWQECDRFSLRWFTPTNEVPLCGHATLATSHVLLHCLGNSNTRLKFETKSGTLVARRDDHCIILDFPANPPETLTPAEETQLSELVKVASGGLLVSQVLISRTTRKLLVRLHPSCTR
;
A
#
# COMPACT_ATOMS: atom_id res chain seq x y z
N MET A 1 -34.51 -9.01 9.03
CA MET A 1 -33.83 -10.23 8.53
C MET A 1 -32.34 -9.90 8.49
N PRO A 2 -31.47 -10.56 9.27
CA PRO A 2 -30.07 -10.18 9.27
C PRO A 2 -29.43 -10.74 7.99
N SER A 3 -29.23 -9.84 7.03
CA SER A 3 -28.43 -10.08 5.85
C SER A 3 -26.98 -10.18 6.28
N PHE A 4 -26.41 -11.36 6.12
CA PHE A 4 -24.99 -11.64 6.34
C PHE A 4 -24.15 -10.75 5.41
N VAL A 5 -23.34 -9.86 5.98
CA VAL A 5 -22.20 -9.27 5.26
C VAL A 5 -21.00 -10.14 5.58
N LEU A 6 -20.49 -10.81 4.56
CA LEU A 6 -19.32 -11.67 4.62
C LEU A 6 -18.09 -10.84 5.02
N PHE A 7 -17.82 -10.73 6.31
CA PHE A 7 -16.48 -10.50 6.83
C PHE A 7 -15.75 -11.83 6.75
N VAL A 8 -14.88 -12.02 5.76
CA VAL A 8 -13.92 -13.12 5.82
C VAL A 8 -12.81 -12.70 6.79
N CYS A 9 -13.11 -12.79 8.08
CA CYS A 9 -12.12 -12.82 9.14
C CYS A 9 -11.74 -14.29 9.34
N PHE A 10 -10.75 -14.77 8.58
CA PHE A 10 -10.03 -15.95 9.04
C PHE A 10 -9.08 -15.48 10.13
N SER A 11 -9.49 -15.63 11.40
CA SER A 11 -8.53 -15.74 12.49
C SER A 11 -7.85 -17.11 12.36
N LEU A 12 -6.99 -17.27 11.36
CA LEU A 12 -6.05 -18.37 11.32
C LEU A 12 -4.99 -18.04 12.36
N SER A 13 -5.18 -18.55 13.57
CA SER A 13 -4.08 -18.69 14.53
C SER A 13 -3.09 -19.69 13.94
N LEU A 14 -2.16 -19.18 13.13
CA LEU A 14 -0.95 -19.94 12.84
C LEU A 14 -0.24 -20.20 14.18
N PRO A 15 0.47 -21.32 14.35
CA PRO A 15 1.13 -21.68 15.61
C PRO A 15 2.24 -20.70 16.04
N CYS A 16 2.53 -19.67 15.23
CA CYS A 16 3.41 -18.55 15.55
C CYS A 16 2.55 -17.30 15.77
N GLN A 17 2.96 -16.41 16.69
CA GLN A 17 2.28 -15.21 17.23
C GLN A 17 1.82 -14.14 16.19
N LEU A 18 1.09 -14.55 15.15
CA LEU A 18 0.70 -13.78 13.97
C LEU A 18 -0.83 -13.72 13.91
N THR A 19 -1.39 -12.51 13.86
CA THR A 19 -2.83 -12.31 13.64
C THR A 19 -3.04 -11.58 12.31
N ILE A 20 -3.75 -12.21 11.38
CA ILE A 20 -4.22 -11.57 10.14
C ILE A 20 -5.46 -10.74 10.49
N LEU A 21 -5.36 -9.42 10.38
CA LEU A 21 -6.42 -8.52 10.85
C LEU A 21 -7.51 -8.27 9.82
N SER A 22 -7.17 -8.26 8.53
CA SER A 22 -8.12 -7.88 7.49
C SER A 22 -7.60 -8.17 6.08
N TYR A 23 -8.53 -8.44 5.17
CA TYR A 23 -8.35 -8.31 3.73
C TYR A 23 -9.03 -7.02 3.28
N VAL A 24 -8.27 -6.07 2.73
CA VAL A 24 -8.85 -4.78 2.31
C VAL A 24 -8.73 -4.62 0.81
N LYS A 25 -9.88 -4.63 0.12
CA LYS A 25 -9.96 -4.30 -1.31
C LYS A 25 -10.02 -2.78 -1.46
N TYR A 26 -8.93 -2.16 -1.90
CA TYR A 26 -8.90 -0.72 -2.20
C TYR A 26 -9.33 -0.44 -3.64
N SER A 27 -10.06 0.66 -3.84
CA SER A 27 -10.43 1.20 -5.15
C SER A 27 -9.94 2.64 -5.24
N PHE A 28 -9.14 2.97 -6.25
CA PHE A 28 -8.79 4.35 -6.56
C PHE A 28 -9.89 4.98 -7.43
N LEU A 29 -10.36 6.16 -7.05
CA LEU A 29 -11.18 7.02 -7.92
C LEU A 29 -10.42 8.33 -8.14
N ASP A 30 -10.29 8.71 -9.41
CA ASP A 30 -9.81 10.01 -9.83
C ASP A 30 -10.79 11.10 -9.34
N THR A 31 -10.25 12.21 -8.84
CA THR A 31 -10.98 13.23 -8.07
C THR A 31 -12.02 13.97 -8.91
N GLY A 32 -13.29 13.94 -8.49
CA GLY A 32 -14.35 14.75 -9.08
C GLY A 32 -15.68 14.64 -8.35
N ALA A 33 -15.84 15.42 -7.29
CA ALA A 33 -17.08 15.71 -6.55
C ALA A 33 -17.82 14.54 -5.86
N LEU A 34 -18.17 14.74 -4.57
CA LEU A 34 -19.55 14.85 -4.07
C LEU A 34 -19.61 14.69 -2.53
N HIS A 35 -20.32 15.62 -1.90
CA HIS A 35 -20.70 15.64 -0.48
C HIS A 35 -21.54 14.43 -0.04
N GLY A 36 -21.42 14.02 1.24
CA GLY A 36 -22.41 13.20 1.95
C GLY A 36 -21.86 12.00 2.72
N HIS A 37 -21.77 12.13 4.05
CA HIS A 37 -21.47 11.11 5.07
C HIS A 37 -22.52 9.98 5.20
N PRO A 38 -22.26 8.94 6.04
CA PRO A 38 -21.07 8.12 6.11
C PRO A 38 -21.44 6.62 5.98
N CYS A 39 -20.50 5.80 5.52
CA CYS A 39 -20.62 4.34 5.51
C CYS A 39 -21.72 3.77 4.59
N GLY A 40 -21.37 3.54 3.32
CA GLY A 40 -22.21 2.74 2.43
C GLY A 40 -22.26 3.27 1.00
N ARG A 41 -21.14 3.24 0.29
CA ARG A 41 -21.21 3.16 -1.18
C ARG A 41 -20.42 1.95 -1.64
N GLN A 42 -21.14 1.07 -2.31
CA GLN A 42 -20.60 -0.09 -3.00
C GLN A 42 -19.90 0.43 -4.26
N PHE A 43 -18.57 0.39 -4.26
CA PHE A 43 -17.77 0.80 -5.42
C PHE A 43 -17.56 -0.43 -6.33
N SER A 44 -18.13 -0.42 -7.54
CA SER A 44 -17.91 -1.51 -8.51
C SER A 44 -16.55 -1.35 -9.21
N SER A 45 -15.67 -2.33 -9.09
CA SER A 45 -14.31 -2.33 -9.65
C SER A 45 -14.24 -2.92 -11.08
N ARG A 46 -13.37 -2.35 -11.94
CA ARG A 46 -12.82 -3.01 -13.15
C ARG A 46 -11.36 -3.49 -12.99
N SER A 47 -10.78 -3.51 -11.79
CA SER A 47 -9.42 -4.03 -11.55
C SER A 47 -9.42 -5.05 -10.39
N PRO A 48 -9.21 -6.35 -10.67
CA PRO A 48 -9.32 -7.42 -9.68
C PRO A 48 -8.07 -7.68 -8.81
N ASP A 49 -6.93 -7.01 -9.04
CA ASP A 49 -5.61 -7.52 -8.59
C ASP A 49 -4.94 -6.78 -7.41
N LEU A 50 -5.67 -6.03 -6.58
CA LEU A 50 -5.10 -5.31 -5.42
C LEU A 50 -5.62 -5.89 -4.11
N LEU A 51 -5.06 -7.04 -3.76
CA LEU A 51 -5.39 -7.77 -2.54
C LEU A 51 -4.25 -7.61 -1.54
N LEU A 52 -4.57 -7.14 -0.33
CA LEU A 52 -3.60 -6.84 0.72
C LEU A 52 -3.88 -7.68 1.97
N GLY A 53 -2.85 -8.35 2.46
CA GLY A 53 -2.84 -8.92 3.82
C GLY A 53 -2.23 -7.93 4.81
N LEU A 54 -2.89 -7.66 5.93
CA LEU A 54 -2.31 -6.91 7.05
C LEU A 54 -2.12 -7.83 8.26
N ILE A 55 -0.87 -7.94 8.69
CA ILE A 55 -0.47 -8.82 9.78
C ILE A 55 0.05 -7.99 10.95
N ARG A 56 -0.55 -8.25 12.11
CA ARG A 56 -0.15 -7.67 13.38
C ARG A 56 0.97 -8.50 14.01
N LEU A 57 2.06 -7.84 14.40
CA LEU A 57 3.13 -8.44 15.20
C LEU A 57 3.00 -7.95 16.64
N ASP A 58 2.79 -8.86 17.60
CA ASP A 58 2.68 -8.51 19.01
C ASP A 58 4.04 -8.28 19.67
N ASN A 59 4.09 -7.39 20.69
CA ASN A 59 5.29 -6.94 21.42
C ASN A 59 6.12 -8.03 22.13
N LYS A 60 5.70 -9.30 22.05
CA LYS A 60 6.41 -10.46 22.62
C LYS A 60 7.11 -11.33 21.57
N ALA A 61 6.89 -11.07 20.28
CA ALA A 61 7.66 -11.68 19.23
C ALA A 61 8.95 -10.87 19.05
N PRO A 62 10.16 -11.43 19.23
CA PRO A 62 11.33 -10.81 18.64
C PRO A 62 11.02 -10.54 17.17
N MET A 63 11.45 -9.37 16.64
CA MET A 63 11.19 -8.99 15.25
C MET A 63 11.41 -10.20 14.35
N LEU A 64 10.31 -10.72 13.78
CA LEU A 64 10.40 -11.91 12.94
C LEU A 64 11.45 -11.65 11.86
N ASP A 65 12.32 -12.64 11.67
CA ASP A 65 13.36 -12.51 10.68
C ASP A 65 12.75 -12.38 9.28
N GLU A 66 13.50 -11.78 8.38
CA GLU A 66 13.04 -11.51 7.01
C GLU A 66 12.58 -12.79 6.30
N LYS A 67 13.24 -13.92 6.58
CA LYS A 67 12.90 -15.23 6.03
C LYS A 67 11.48 -15.65 6.42
N THR A 68 11.10 -15.54 7.69
CA THR A 68 9.76 -15.89 8.16
C THR A 68 8.70 -14.98 7.52
N LEU A 69 8.95 -13.67 7.48
CA LEU A 69 8.03 -12.71 6.85
C LEU A 69 7.85 -12.98 5.35
N GLN A 70 8.93 -13.36 4.66
CA GLN A 70 8.87 -13.72 3.25
C GLN A 70 8.10 -15.03 3.02
N GLN A 71 8.28 -16.04 3.88
CA GLN A 71 7.55 -17.31 3.79
C GLN A 71 6.05 -17.09 3.92
N VAL A 72 5.62 -16.32 4.93
CA VAL A 72 4.20 -15.99 5.11
C VAL A 72 3.64 -15.21 3.91
N ALA A 73 4.38 -14.22 3.38
CA ALA A 73 3.93 -13.46 2.22
C ALA A 73 3.83 -14.33 0.95
N SER A 74 4.73 -15.30 0.80
CA SER A 74 4.73 -16.29 -0.27
C SER A 74 3.52 -17.23 -0.17
N GLU A 75 3.22 -17.74 1.02
CA GLU A 75 2.07 -18.60 1.29
C GLU A 75 0.72 -17.90 1.06
N LEU A 76 0.62 -16.63 1.43
CA LEU A 76 -0.59 -15.84 1.21
C LEU A 76 -0.83 -15.54 -0.28
N ASN A 77 0.23 -15.49 -1.09
CA ASN A 77 0.18 -15.24 -2.53
C ASN A 77 -0.68 -14.03 -2.93
N LEU A 78 -0.55 -12.94 -2.17
CA LEU A 78 -1.23 -11.66 -2.39
C LEU A 78 -0.30 -10.70 -3.12
N SER A 79 -0.86 -9.63 -3.69
CA SER A 79 -0.08 -8.57 -4.33
C SER A 79 0.95 -8.01 -3.35
N GLU A 80 0.51 -7.73 -2.12
CA GLU A 80 1.39 -7.35 -1.02
C GLU A 80 0.86 -7.87 0.33
N THR A 81 1.79 -8.15 1.25
CA THR A 81 1.54 -8.42 2.67
C THR A 81 2.25 -7.36 3.50
N ALA A 82 1.50 -6.61 4.29
CA ALA A 82 1.99 -5.58 5.19
C ALA A 82 2.13 -6.15 6.61
N TYR A 83 3.29 -5.96 7.22
CA TYR A 83 3.57 -6.33 8.60
C TYR A 83 3.73 -5.07 9.43
N VAL A 84 2.91 -4.93 10.47
CA VAL A 84 2.91 -3.76 11.36
C VAL A 84 3.15 -4.18 12.81
N ALA A 85 3.99 -3.41 13.52
CA ALA A 85 4.26 -3.58 14.94
C ALA A 85 4.40 -2.20 15.60
N PRO A 86 3.94 -1.98 16.84
CA PRO A 86 4.10 -0.69 17.52
C PRO A 86 5.54 -0.56 18.01
N LEU A 87 6.11 0.63 17.85
CA LEU A 87 7.43 1.01 18.33
C LEU A 87 7.26 1.87 19.58
N ALA A 88 6.78 1.24 20.65
CA ALA A 88 6.63 1.90 21.94
C ALA A 88 7.81 1.55 22.87
N GLU A 89 8.35 2.57 23.53
CA GLU A 89 9.14 2.35 24.74
C GLU A 89 8.15 2.01 25.88
N GLY A 90 7.96 0.72 26.16
CA GLY A 90 7.09 0.24 27.25
C GLY A 90 5.79 -0.44 26.79
N LYS A 91 4.77 -0.43 27.67
CA LYS A 91 3.49 -1.14 27.47
C LYS A 91 2.45 -0.30 26.70
N ALA A 92 2.84 0.59 25.79
CA ALA A 92 1.85 1.42 25.10
C ALA A 92 0.91 0.53 24.28
N SER A 93 -0.38 0.79 24.42
CA SER A 93 -1.44 0.08 23.70
C SER A 93 -1.42 0.43 22.21
N TRP A 94 -1.99 -0.42 21.37
CA TRP A 94 -2.16 -0.16 19.94
C TRP A 94 -2.99 1.11 19.67
N GLN A 95 -3.80 1.51 20.64
CA GLN A 95 -4.67 2.68 20.59
C GLN A 95 -3.91 3.99 20.83
N GLU A 96 -2.85 3.95 21.62
CA GLU A 96 -2.09 5.13 22.06
C GLU A 96 -0.77 5.31 21.31
N CYS A 97 -0.20 4.21 20.80
CA CYS A 97 1.07 4.25 20.07
C CYS A 97 0.95 5.09 18.78
N ASP A 98 1.85 6.04 18.56
CA ASP A 98 1.91 6.89 17.36
C ASP A 98 3.00 6.44 16.37
N ARG A 99 3.90 5.53 16.77
CA ARG A 99 5.03 5.05 15.98
C ARG A 99 4.95 3.55 15.75
N PHE A 100 5.12 3.10 14.52
CA PHE A 100 5.03 1.69 14.14
C PHE A 100 6.17 1.30 13.21
N SER A 101 6.68 0.08 13.29
CA SER A 101 7.46 -0.51 12.21
C SER A 101 6.49 -0.99 11.14
N LEU A 102 6.77 -0.71 9.87
CA LEU A 102 5.96 -1.18 8.76
C LEU A 102 6.85 -1.73 7.64
N ARG A 103 6.58 -2.97 7.24
CA ARG A 103 7.29 -3.67 6.18
C ARG A 103 6.31 -4.26 5.18
N TRP A 104 6.69 -4.33 3.90
CA TRP A 104 5.85 -4.89 2.84
C TRP A 104 6.58 -5.95 2.06
N PHE A 105 5.90 -7.04 1.79
CA PHE A 105 6.43 -8.17 1.04
C PHE A 105 5.47 -8.53 -0.08
N THR A 106 6.01 -8.71 -1.28
CA THR A 106 5.35 -9.50 -2.32
C THR A 106 5.62 -10.99 -2.04
N PRO A 107 5.05 -11.93 -2.82
CA PRO A 107 5.35 -13.35 -2.67
C PRO A 107 6.83 -13.69 -2.87
N THR A 108 7.61 -12.80 -3.47
CA THR A 108 9.01 -13.03 -3.88
C THR A 108 10.04 -12.21 -3.12
N ASN A 109 9.71 -11.00 -2.67
CA ASN A 109 10.68 -10.11 -2.03
C ASN A 109 10.02 -9.03 -1.15
N GLU A 110 10.80 -8.47 -0.23
CA GLU A 110 10.46 -7.20 0.44
C GLU A 110 10.50 -6.03 -0.56
N VAL A 111 9.52 -5.12 -0.48
CA VAL A 111 9.50 -3.87 -1.28
C VAL A 111 9.73 -2.66 -0.37
N PRO A 112 10.48 -1.64 -0.84
CA PRO A 112 10.91 -0.54 0.01
C PRO A 112 9.77 0.45 0.37
N LEU A 113 8.76 0.56 -0.49
CA LEU A 113 7.63 1.48 -0.33
C LEU A 113 6.39 0.93 -1.03
N CYS A 114 5.25 0.96 -0.35
CA CYS A 114 3.97 0.56 -0.91
C CYS A 114 2.83 1.49 -0.46
N GLY A 115 2.31 2.31 -1.39
CA GLY A 115 1.36 3.38 -1.11
C GLY A 115 0.03 2.88 -0.56
N HIS A 116 -0.64 2.00 -1.31
CA HIS A 116 -1.95 1.46 -0.92
C HIS A 116 -1.88 0.62 0.35
N ALA A 117 -0.80 -0.14 0.56
CA ALA A 117 -0.59 -0.89 1.78
C ALA A 117 -0.38 0.01 3.01
N THR A 118 0.29 1.15 2.83
CA THR A 118 0.43 2.17 3.89
C THR A 118 -0.92 2.78 4.24
N LEU A 119 -1.73 3.12 3.22
CA LEU A 119 -3.08 3.66 3.41
C LEU A 119 -3.97 2.67 4.16
N ALA A 120 -3.94 1.40 3.74
CA ALA A 120 -4.66 0.30 4.37
C ALA A 120 -4.29 0.11 5.83
N THR A 121 -2.99 0.06 6.12
CA THR A 121 -2.48 -0.08 7.49
C THR A 121 -2.95 1.09 8.35
N SER A 122 -2.85 2.30 7.84
CA SER A 122 -3.30 3.52 8.52
C SER A 122 -4.80 3.47 8.83
N HIS A 123 -5.62 3.04 7.86
CA HIS A 123 -7.06 2.91 8.05
C HIS A 123 -7.40 1.91 9.15
N VAL A 124 -6.78 0.73 9.15
CA VAL A 124 -7.02 -0.29 10.18
C VAL A 124 -6.61 0.21 11.55
N LEU A 125 -5.44 0.84 11.70
CA LEU A 125 -4.99 1.40 12.97
C LEU A 125 -5.97 2.46 13.48
N LEU A 126 -6.33 3.44 12.64
CA LEU A 126 -7.15 4.59 13.02
C LEU A 126 -8.62 4.25 13.26
N HIS A 127 -9.21 3.36 12.46
CA HIS A 127 -10.67 3.15 12.45
C HIS A 127 -11.09 1.78 12.97
N CYS A 128 -10.30 0.72 12.75
CA CYS A 128 -10.67 -0.62 13.20
C CYS A 128 -10.11 -0.94 14.59
N LEU A 129 -8.89 -0.50 14.87
CA LEU A 129 -8.23 -0.71 16.18
C LEU A 129 -8.44 0.45 17.15
N GLY A 130 -9.10 1.52 16.69
CA GLY A 130 -9.49 2.66 17.54
C GLY A 130 -8.32 3.52 17.99
N ASN A 131 -7.24 3.59 17.21
CA ASN A 131 -6.13 4.49 17.53
C ASN A 131 -6.60 5.96 17.48
N SER A 132 -6.36 6.68 18.57
CA SER A 132 -6.85 8.04 18.78
C SER A 132 -5.89 9.12 18.27
N ASN A 133 -4.69 8.75 17.81
CA ASN A 133 -3.72 9.71 17.30
C ASN A 133 -4.23 10.37 16.00
N THR A 134 -3.92 11.64 15.84
CA THR A 134 -4.16 12.39 14.60
C THR A 134 -3.09 12.14 13.54
N ARG A 135 -1.93 11.61 13.96
CA ARG A 135 -0.78 11.33 13.11
C ARG A 135 -0.16 9.99 13.51
N LEU A 136 0.10 9.15 12.52
CA LEU A 136 0.86 7.90 12.65
C LEU A 136 2.19 8.04 11.92
N LYS A 137 3.26 7.55 12.52
CA LYS A 137 4.60 7.47 11.93
C LYS A 137 4.96 6.01 11.70
N PHE A 138 5.39 5.69 10.50
CA PHE A 138 5.83 4.36 10.13
C PHE A 138 7.33 4.38 9.86
N GLU A 139 8.10 3.59 10.60
CA GLU A 139 9.50 3.33 10.31
C GLU A 139 9.59 2.20 9.26
N THR A 140 10.20 2.51 8.12
CA THR A 140 10.23 1.65 6.93
C THR A 140 11.61 1.63 6.32
N LYS A 141 11.84 0.76 5.33
CA LYS A 141 13.10 0.70 4.58
C LYS A 141 13.39 1.97 3.77
N SER A 142 12.35 2.73 3.43
CA SER A 142 12.45 4.03 2.74
C SER A 142 12.48 5.23 3.71
N GLY A 143 12.69 4.99 5.01
CA GLY A 143 12.65 6.02 6.05
C GLY A 143 11.27 6.17 6.68
N THR A 144 11.08 7.25 7.44
CA THR A 144 9.82 7.49 8.14
C THR A 144 8.74 7.99 7.19
N LEU A 145 7.63 7.27 7.11
CA LEU A 145 6.41 7.72 6.43
C LEU A 145 5.39 8.24 7.44
N VAL A 146 4.54 9.15 7.01
CA VAL A 146 3.51 9.74 7.86
C VAL A 146 2.14 9.55 7.26
N ALA A 147 1.20 9.09 8.07
CA ALA A 147 -0.23 9.19 7.81
C ALA A 147 -0.88 10.19 8.76
N ARG A 148 -1.71 11.09 8.23
CA ARG A 148 -2.48 12.07 9.01
C ARG A 148 -3.97 11.85 8.79
N ARG A 149 -4.74 11.93 9.88
CA ARG A 149 -6.20 12.00 9.80
C ARG A 149 -6.58 13.42 9.37
N ASP A 150 -7.46 13.52 8.39
CA ASP A 150 -8.01 14.78 7.90
C ASP A 150 -9.49 14.59 7.60
N ASP A 151 -10.36 15.11 8.45
CA ASP A 151 -11.84 14.97 8.40
C ASP A 151 -12.36 13.56 8.04
N HIS A 152 -12.46 13.23 6.75
CA HIS A 152 -13.00 11.97 6.21
C HIS A 152 -11.98 11.16 5.41
N CYS A 153 -10.73 11.60 5.42
CA CYS A 153 -9.63 11.09 4.62
C CYS A 153 -8.40 10.78 5.48
N ILE A 154 -7.51 10.01 4.88
CA ILE A 154 -6.15 9.78 5.39
C ILE A 154 -5.19 10.38 4.37
N ILE A 155 -4.38 11.33 4.82
CA ILE A 155 -3.34 11.96 4.00
C ILE A 155 -2.02 11.24 4.26
N LEU A 156 -1.36 10.79 3.19
CA LEU A 156 -0.04 10.18 3.26
C LEU A 156 1.03 11.15 2.75
N ASP A 157 2.07 11.34 3.54
CA ASP A 157 3.25 12.10 3.16
C ASP A 157 4.32 11.13 2.63
N PHE A 158 4.53 11.12 1.31
CA PHE A 158 5.56 10.30 0.64
C PHE A 158 6.70 11.15 0.09
N PRO A 159 7.91 10.59 -0.03
CA PRO A 159 9.02 11.28 -0.68
C PRO A 159 8.66 11.60 -2.13
N ALA A 160 8.86 12.86 -2.53
CA ALA A 160 8.73 13.27 -3.91
C ALA A 160 9.84 12.61 -4.75
N ASN A 161 9.47 12.12 -5.93
CA ASN A 161 10.39 11.50 -6.87
C ASN A 161 10.06 12.00 -8.28
N PRO A 162 10.40 13.27 -8.58
CA PRO A 162 10.06 13.88 -9.85
C PRO A 162 10.81 13.18 -10.98
N PRO A 163 10.13 12.80 -12.08
CA PRO A 163 10.78 12.18 -13.21
C PRO A 163 11.47 13.25 -14.07
N GLU A 164 12.55 12.85 -14.73
CA GLU A 164 13.38 13.68 -15.61
C GLU A 164 13.16 13.32 -17.08
N THR A 165 13.50 14.22 -17.99
CA THR A 165 13.55 13.92 -19.42
C THR A 165 14.67 12.93 -19.74
N LEU A 166 14.42 12.03 -20.68
CA LEU A 166 15.46 11.18 -21.24
C LEU A 166 16.48 12.02 -22.03
N THR A 167 17.73 11.55 -22.06
CA THR A 167 18.73 12.03 -23.02
C THR A 167 18.46 11.44 -24.42
N PRO A 168 18.94 12.06 -25.52
CA PRO A 168 18.74 11.51 -26.87
C PRO A 168 19.25 10.08 -27.05
N ALA A 169 20.34 9.72 -26.35
CA ALA A 169 20.87 8.37 -26.35
C ALA A 169 19.94 7.38 -25.63
N GLU A 170 19.41 7.75 -24.46
CA GLU A 170 18.43 6.94 -23.72
C GLU A 170 17.12 6.77 -24.52
N GLU A 171 16.63 7.83 -25.18
CA GLU A 171 15.45 7.76 -26.05
C GLU A 171 15.63 6.75 -27.18
N THR A 172 16.79 6.79 -27.84
CA THR A 172 17.12 5.86 -28.92
C THR A 172 17.15 4.42 -28.40
N GLN A 173 17.84 4.20 -27.28
CA GLN A 173 17.99 2.87 -26.68
C GLN A 173 16.67 2.27 -26.18
N LEU A 174 15.76 3.11 -25.66
CA LEU A 174 14.51 2.66 -25.04
C LEU A 174 13.31 2.67 -26.00
N SER A 175 13.47 3.20 -27.22
CA SER A 175 12.40 3.39 -28.20
C SER A 175 11.57 2.11 -28.47
N GLU A 176 12.24 0.99 -28.76
CA GLU A 176 11.58 -0.30 -28.99
C GLU A 176 10.84 -0.82 -27.75
N LEU A 177 11.46 -0.70 -26.57
CA LEU A 177 10.83 -1.12 -25.31
C LEU A 177 9.55 -0.32 -25.04
N VAL A 178 9.60 1.01 -25.21
CA VAL A 178 8.44 1.89 -25.03
C VAL A 178 7.33 1.54 -26.01
N LYS A 179 7.67 1.28 -27.28
CA LYS A 179 6.72 0.90 -28.32
C LYS A 179 6.03 -0.43 -28.02
N VAL A 180 6.78 -1.42 -27.55
CA VAL A 180 6.22 -2.72 -27.13
C VAL A 180 5.34 -2.56 -25.90
N ALA A 181 5.81 -1.84 -24.87
CA ALA A 181 5.09 -1.64 -23.62
C ALA A 181 3.79 -0.82 -23.79
N SER A 182 3.77 0.13 -24.73
CA SER A 182 2.57 0.90 -25.07
C SER A 182 1.59 0.14 -25.97
N GLY A 183 1.94 -1.06 -26.45
CA GLY A 183 1.14 -1.79 -27.43
C GLY A 183 1.01 -1.06 -28.76
N GLY A 184 2.02 -0.26 -29.13
CA GLY A 184 1.99 0.58 -30.35
C GLY A 184 1.12 1.83 -30.24
N LEU A 185 0.54 2.13 -29.07
CA LEU A 185 -0.19 3.39 -28.86
C LEU A 185 0.72 4.60 -29.00
N LEU A 186 0.15 5.71 -29.47
CA LEU A 186 0.87 6.95 -29.68
C LEU A 186 1.35 7.51 -28.33
N VAL A 187 2.66 7.67 -28.18
CA VAL A 187 3.31 8.21 -26.98
C VAL A 187 3.63 9.69 -27.20
N SER A 188 3.22 10.53 -26.25
CA SER A 188 3.46 11.98 -26.27
C SER A 188 4.70 12.39 -25.49
N GLN A 189 5.06 11.65 -24.44
CA GLN A 189 6.21 11.95 -23.60
C GLN A 189 6.69 10.69 -22.88
N VAL A 190 8.00 10.57 -22.70
CA VAL A 190 8.61 9.56 -21.83
C VAL A 190 9.53 10.28 -20.86
N LEU A 191 9.35 10.01 -19.57
CA LEU A 191 10.21 10.51 -18.51
C LEU A 191 10.79 9.34 -17.72
N ILE A 192 11.90 9.55 -17.03
CA ILE A 192 12.57 8.55 -16.20
C ILE A 192 12.68 9.02 -14.76
N SER A 193 12.29 8.18 -13.81
CA SER A 193 12.70 8.34 -12.42
C SER A 193 13.98 7.53 -12.20
N ARG A 194 15.11 8.22 -12.04
CA ARG A 194 16.41 7.57 -11.79
C ARG A 194 16.41 6.81 -10.45
N THR A 195 15.74 7.37 -9.44
CA THR A 195 15.59 6.78 -8.10
C THR A 195 14.89 5.43 -8.14
N THR A 196 13.75 5.33 -8.85
CA THR A 196 12.96 4.09 -8.91
C THR A 196 13.28 3.21 -10.11
N ARG A 197 14.09 3.72 -11.05
CA ARG A 197 14.39 3.10 -12.34
C ARG A 197 13.13 2.74 -13.13
N LYS A 198 12.11 3.60 -13.03
CA LYS A 198 10.82 3.46 -13.73
C LYS A 198 10.70 4.50 -14.83
N LEU A 199 10.05 4.11 -15.93
CA LEU A 199 9.65 5.00 -17.00
C LEU A 199 8.21 5.46 -16.78
N LEU A 200 7.97 6.75 -16.93
CA LEU A 200 6.64 7.33 -17.03
C LEU A 200 6.34 7.59 -18.50
N VAL A 201 5.43 6.80 -19.06
CA VAL A 201 5.02 6.89 -20.47
C VAL A 201 3.68 7.59 -20.53
N ARG A 202 3.65 8.81 -21.08
CA ARG A 202 2.43 9.57 -21.30
C ARG A 202 1.90 9.27 -22.69
N LEU A 203 0.76 8.59 -22.77
CA LEU A 203 0.05 8.38 -24.03
C LEU A 203 -0.52 9.71 -24.55
N HIS A 204 -0.59 9.84 -25.86
CA HIS A 204 -1.21 10.99 -26.50
C HIS A 204 -2.71 11.03 -26.17
N PRO A 205 -3.33 12.21 -25.96
CA PRO A 205 -4.75 12.31 -25.58
C PRO A 205 -5.73 11.67 -26.57
N SER A 206 -5.33 11.47 -27.83
CA SER A 206 -6.14 10.78 -28.84
C SER A 206 -6.23 9.26 -28.63
N CYS A 207 -5.41 8.69 -27.75
CA CYS A 207 -5.46 7.26 -27.42
C CYS A 207 -6.66 7.00 -26.51
N THR A 208 -7.79 6.60 -27.08
CA THR A 208 -8.97 6.14 -26.35
C THR A 208 -8.84 4.65 -26.04
N ARG A 209 -9.04 4.26 -24.77
CA ARG A 209 -9.15 2.85 -24.34
C ARG A 209 -10.53 2.29 -24.63
#